data_AF-A0A932VD81-F1
#
_entry.id   AF-A0A932VD81-F1
#
_cell.length_a   1.000
_cell.length_b   1.000
_cell.length_c   1.000
_cell.angle_alpha   90.00
_cell.angle_beta   90.00
_cell.angle_gamma   90.00
#
_symmetry.space_group_name_H-M   'P 1'
#
loop_
_entity.id
_entity.type
_entity.pdbx_description
1 polymer ?
#
loop_
_entity_poly.entity_id
_entity_poly.type
_entity_poly.pdbx_seq_one_letter_code
_entity_poly.pdbx_strand_id
1 'polypeptide(L)'
;VANLAAELHAQPTFRLWVQDYVAPAMLRVLKVLWKNALGRGNSEFKFFRKDGKSFFTKRGWEIREFHATIHDAGRLKRDMPLGWALRAADKISPFRLGRGSGGILVLAPRA
;
A
#
# COMPACT_ATOMS: atom_id res chain seq x y z
N VAL A 1 12.67 5.95 4.27
CA VAL A 1 11.27 6.44 4.46
C VAL A 1 11.09 7.24 5.74
N ALA A 2 11.68 6.88 6.89
CA ALA A 2 11.45 7.66 8.13
C ALA A 2 11.95 9.11 8.03
N ASN A 3 13.19 9.31 7.56
CA ASN A 3 13.74 10.66 7.35
C ASN A 3 12.92 11.42 6.31
N LEU A 4 12.63 10.79 5.16
CA LEU A 4 11.75 11.38 4.13
C LEU A 4 10.39 11.81 4.69
N ALA A 5 9.75 11.00 5.53
CA ALA A 5 8.48 11.35 6.15
C ALA A 5 8.60 12.59 7.07
N ALA A 6 9.71 12.73 7.79
CA ALA A 6 9.96 13.90 8.65
C ALA A 6 10.30 15.15 7.82
N GLU A 7 11.16 15.00 6.81
CA GLU A 7 11.57 16.08 5.91
C GLU A 7 10.39 16.64 5.12
N LEU A 8 9.52 15.78 4.58
CA LEU A 8 8.30 16.22 3.89
C LEU A 8 7.31 16.90 4.85
N HIS A 9 7.18 16.41 6.09
CA HIS A 9 6.26 16.99 7.07
C HIS A 9 6.74 18.36 7.57
N ALA A 10 8.06 18.59 7.62
CA ALA A 10 8.64 19.87 8.03
C ALA A 10 8.39 21.01 7.03
N GLN A 11 7.99 20.68 5.80
CA GLN A 11 7.83 21.62 4.71
C GLN A 11 6.34 21.93 4.50
N PRO A 12 5.87 23.14 4.86
CA PRO A 12 4.43 23.46 4.89
C PRO A 12 3.78 23.51 3.49
N THR A 13 4.57 23.55 2.42
CA THR A 13 4.10 23.50 1.04
C THR A 13 3.65 22.10 0.63
N PHE A 14 4.18 21.03 1.24
CA PHE A 14 3.75 19.66 0.95
C PHE A 14 2.50 19.30 1.75
N ARG A 15 1.36 19.35 1.07
CA ARG A 15 0.04 19.08 1.67
C ARG A 15 -0.39 17.62 1.57
N LEU A 16 0.13 16.90 0.58
CA LEU A 16 -0.24 15.52 0.29
C LEU A 16 0.99 14.69 -0.03
N TRP A 17 1.02 13.47 0.47
CA TRP A 17 2.02 12.47 0.12
C TRP A 17 1.33 11.17 -0.30
N VAL A 18 1.58 10.76 -1.54
CA VAL A 18 1.07 9.52 -2.12
C VAL A 18 2.14 8.44 -2.03
N GLN A 19 1.79 7.27 -1.52
CA GLN A 19 2.74 6.18 -1.30
C GLN A 19 2.08 4.82 -1.54
N ASP A 20 2.80 3.93 -2.21
CA ASP A 20 2.43 2.52 -2.28
C ASP A 20 2.43 1.91 -0.87
N TYR A 21 1.30 1.31 -0.51
CA TYR A 21 1.12 0.59 0.73
C TYR A 21 0.97 -0.90 0.45
N VAL A 22 1.72 -1.69 1.21
CA VAL A 22 1.61 -3.16 1.22
C VAL A 22 1.55 -3.59 2.68
N ALA A 23 0.53 -4.37 3.03
CA ALA A 23 0.38 -4.96 4.35
C ALA A 23 1.35 -6.14 4.54
N PRO A 24 1.74 -6.45 5.79
CA PRO A 24 2.69 -7.54 6.07
C PRO A 24 2.30 -8.89 5.48
N ALA A 25 1.01 -9.23 5.50
CA ALA A 25 0.50 -10.47 4.93
C ALA A 25 0.68 -10.52 3.40
N MET A 26 0.47 -9.39 2.71
CA MET A 26 0.58 -9.28 1.26
C MET A 26 2.04 -9.30 0.77
N LEU A 27 2.99 -8.82 1.59
CA LEU A 27 4.40 -8.84 1.21
C LEU A 27 4.90 -10.26 0.89
N ARG A 28 4.45 -11.28 1.63
CA ARG A 28 4.81 -12.68 1.35
C ARG A 28 4.33 -13.11 -0.04
N VAL A 29 3.09 -12.76 -0.38
CA VAL A 29 2.50 -13.05 -1.69
C VAL A 29 3.27 -12.33 -2.79
N LEU A 30 3.56 -11.03 -2.63
CA LEU A 30 4.33 -10.27 -3.62
C LEU A 30 5.74 -10.83 -3.82
N LYS A 31 6.43 -11.21 -2.74
CA LYS A 31 7.76 -11.85 -2.86
C LYS A 31 7.73 -13.14 -3.67
N VAL A 32 6.67 -13.94 -3.53
CA VAL A 32 6.50 -15.18 -4.32
C VAL A 32 6.19 -14.84 -5.77
N LEU A 33 5.18 -14.01 -6.02
CA LEU A 33 4.73 -13.63 -7.36
C LEU A 33 5.84 -12.95 -8.17
N TRP A 34 6.64 -12.10 -7.53
CA TRP A 34 7.68 -11.30 -8.17
C TRP A 34 9.08 -11.91 -8.08
N LYS A 35 9.23 -13.11 -7.50
CA LYS A 35 10.54 -13.75 -7.28
C LYS A 35 11.39 -13.78 -8.54
N ASN A 36 10.81 -14.20 -9.67
CA ASN A 36 11.53 -14.35 -10.93
C ASN A 36 11.84 -13.00 -11.58
N ALA A 37 10.90 -12.05 -11.52
CA ALA A 37 11.08 -10.72 -12.09
C ALA A 37 12.13 -9.91 -11.33
N LEU A 38 12.09 -9.94 -10.00
CA LEU A 38 13.01 -9.20 -9.13
C LEU A 38 14.37 -9.92 -8.98
N GLY A 39 14.38 -11.25 -9.01
CA GLY A 39 15.59 -12.05 -8.85
C GLY A 39 16.62 -11.81 -9.96
N ARG A 40 16.18 -11.53 -11.19
CA ARG A 40 17.08 -11.20 -12.30
C ARG A 40 17.84 -9.89 -12.09
N GLY A 41 17.30 -8.96 -11.31
CA GLY A 41 17.91 -7.67 -11.00
C GLY A 41 18.33 -7.50 -9.54
N ASN A 42 18.37 -8.59 -8.76
CA ASN A 42 18.62 -8.58 -7.31
C ASN A 42 17.84 -7.47 -6.55
N SER A 43 16.59 -7.25 -6.95
CA SER A 43 15.78 -6.13 -6.47
C SER A 43 14.96 -6.53 -5.25
N GLU A 44 14.96 -5.68 -4.21
CA GLU A 44 14.24 -5.96 -2.95
C GLU A 44 13.15 -4.91 -2.67
N PHE A 45 12.08 -5.34 -2.01
CA PHE A 45 11.06 -4.44 -1.47
C PHE A 45 11.58 -3.67 -0.24
N LYS A 46 12.18 -2.49 -0.45
CA LYS A 46 12.81 -1.68 0.62
C LYS A 46 11.85 -0.77 1.40
N PHE A 47 10.69 -0.43 0.83
CA PHE A 47 9.80 0.58 1.40
C PHE A 47 8.65 0.03 2.25
N PHE A 48 8.60 -1.29 2.42
CA PHE A 48 7.63 -1.93 3.29
C PHE A 48 7.89 -1.62 4.78
N ARG A 49 6.83 -1.34 5.54
CA ARG A 49 6.90 -1.10 6.98
C ARG A 49 6.13 -2.17 7.74
N LYS A 50 6.79 -2.83 8.69
CA LYS A 50 6.15 -3.84 9.57
C LYS A 50 4.95 -3.27 10.33
N ASP A 51 5.06 -2.02 10.77
CA ASP A 51 4.01 -1.32 11.52
C ASP A 51 2.84 -0.85 10.62
N GLY A 52 2.92 -1.12 9.31
CA GLY A 52 1.92 -0.78 8.32
C GLY A 52 1.58 0.70 8.33
N LYS A 53 0.28 1.01 8.28
CA LYS A 53 -0.27 2.37 8.30
C LYS A 53 0.14 3.18 9.53
N SER A 54 0.34 2.52 10.69
CA SER A 54 0.70 3.19 11.94
C SER A 54 2.11 3.80 11.92
N PHE A 55 2.97 3.36 11.00
CA PHE A 55 4.27 3.97 10.78
C PHE A 55 4.17 5.47 10.49
N PHE A 56 3.17 5.87 9.68
CA PHE A 56 2.96 7.24 9.24
C PHE A 56 2.25 8.07 10.32
N THR A 57 1.22 7.51 10.98
CA THR A 57 0.49 8.22 12.05
C THR A 57 1.37 8.57 13.24
N LYS A 58 2.36 7.75 13.57
CA LYS A 58 3.38 8.05 14.58
C LYS A 58 4.35 9.18 14.17
N ARG A 59 4.30 9.66 12.94
CA ARG A 59 5.22 10.66 12.36
C ARG A 59 4.51 11.94 11.91
N GLY A 60 3.37 12.24 12.52
CA GLY A 60 2.60 13.44 12.20
C GLY A 60 1.80 13.34 10.90
N TRP A 61 1.71 12.18 10.26
CA TRP A 61 0.89 12.04 9.05
C TRP A 61 -0.48 11.46 9.39
N GLU A 62 -1.55 12.07 8.89
CA GLU A 62 -2.87 11.47 8.90
C GLU A 62 -3.16 10.73 7.58
N ILE A 63 -3.94 9.66 7.66
CA ILE A 63 -4.35 8.90 6.49
C ILE A 63 -5.63 9.52 5.97
N ARG A 64 -5.52 10.28 4.87
CA ARG A 64 -6.67 10.93 4.23
C ARG A 64 -7.47 9.94 3.41
N GLU A 65 -6.79 9.17 2.58
CA GLU A 65 -7.43 8.21 1.68
C GLU A 65 -6.64 6.92 1.59
N PHE A 66 -7.35 5.83 1.31
CA PHE A 66 -6.74 4.55 0.96
C PHE A 66 -7.49 3.93 -0.21
N HIS A 67 -6.77 3.74 -1.30
CA HIS A 67 -7.27 3.19 -2.56
C HIS A 67 -6.78 1.76 -2.69
N ALA A 68 -7.66 0.77 -2.51
CA ALA A 68 -7.29 -0.64 -2.51
C ALA A 68 -7.23 -1.15 -3.96
N THR A 69 -6.06 -1.58 -4.43
CA THR A 69 -5.77 -1.86 -5.85
C THR A 69 -6.82 -2.76 -6.51
N ILE A 70 -7.18 -3.89 -5.88
CA ILE A 70 -8.11 -4.88 -6.46
C ILE A 70 -9.55 -4.34 -6.54
N HIS A 71 -9.95 -3.50 -5.59
CA HIS A 71 -11.28 -2.88 -5.57
C HIS A 71 -11.36 -1.72 -6.55
N ASP A 72 -10.34 -0.86 -6.57
CA ASP A 72 -10.28 0.27 -7.50
C ASP A 72 -10.11 -0.16 -8.96
N ALA A 73 -9.41 -1.26 -9.24
CA ALA A 73 -9.32 -1.83 -10.59
C ALA A 73 -10.72 -2.13 -11.16
N GLY A 74 -11.60 -2.75 -10.36
CA GLY A 74 -12.99 -3.01 -10.75
C GLY A 74 -13.79 -1.72 -10.94
N ARG A 75 -13.70 -0.78 -9.99
CA ARG A 75 -14.39 0.53 -10.07
C ARG A 75 -13.98 1.33 -11.30
N LEU A 76 -12.69 1.34 -11.63
CA LEU A 76 -12.10 2.06 -12.76
C LEU A 76 -12.27 1.34 -14.10
N LYS A 77 -12.94 0.17 -14.13
CA LYS A 77 -13.07 -0.69 -15.32
C LYS A 77 -11.70 -1.10 -15.91
N ARG A 78 -10.68 -1.20 -15.07
CA ARG A 78 -9.32 -1.69 -15.41
C ARG A 78 -9.06 -3.00 -14.68
N ASP A 79 -10.03 -3.89 -14.77
CA ASP A 79 -10.02 -5.11 -13.99
C ASP A 79 -9.05 -6.14 -14.58
N MET A 80 -8.54 -7.01 -13.71
CA MET A 80 -7.75 -8.16 -14.14
C MET A 80 -8.67 -9.35 -14.46
N PRO A 81 -8.25 -10.31 -15.30
CA PRO A 81 -8.96 -11.57 -15.43
C PRO A 81 -9.27 -12.17 -14.05
N LEU A 82 -10.53 -12.59 -13.84
CA LEU A 82 -11.04 -13.11 -12.57
C LEU A 82 -11.01 -12.11 -11.38
N GLY A 83 -10.84 -10.80 -11.63
CA GLY A 83 -10.80 -9.79 -10.57
C GLY A 83 -12.08 -9.74 -9.71
N TRP A 84 -13.24 -10.05 -10.28
CA TRP A 84 -14.49 -10.18 -9.54
C TRP A 84 -14.45 -11.30 -8.50
N ALA A 85 -13.82 -12.43 -8.82
CA ALA A 85 -13.69 -13.58 -7.93
C ALA A 85 -12.73 -13.25 -6.77
N LEU A 86 -11.63 -12.55 -7.06
CA LEU A 86 -10.71 -12.06 -6.04
C LEU A 86 -11.39 -11.09 -5.06
N ARG A 87 -12.22 -10.17 -5.55
CA ARG A 87 -13.02 -9.27 -4.69
C ARG A 87 -14.08 -10.02 -3.88
N ALA A 88 -14.70 -11.06 -4.44
CA ALA A 88 -15.62 -11.91 -3.71
C ALA A 88 -14.91 -12.69 -2.60
N ALA A 89 -13.74 -13.27 -2.89
CA ALA A 89 -12.91 -14.00 -1.94
C ALA A 89 -12.37 -13.09 -0.81
N ASP A 90 -12.11 -11.81 -1.07
CA ASP A 90 -11.67 -10.85 -0.04
C ASP A 90 -12.70 -10.70 1.10
N LYS A 91 -14.00 -10.81 0.81
CA LYS A 91 -15.05 -10.69 1.85
C LYS A 91 -15.00 -11.80 2.91
N ILE A 92 -14.43 -12.95 2.56
CA ILE A 92 -14.40 -14.15 3.40
C ILE A 92 -12.97 -14.53 3.85
N SER A 93 -11.94 -13.87 3.33
CA SER A 93 -10.56 -14.22 3.60
C SER A 93 -10.05 -13.64 4.92
N PRO A 94 -9.47 -14.45 5.82
CA PRO A 94 -8.81 -13.95 7.03
C PRO A 94 -7.53 -13.16 6.72
N PHE A 95 -6.98 -13.32 5.50
CA PHE A 95 -5.76 -12.65 5.06
C PHE A 95 -5.99 -11.20 4.58
N ARG A 96 -7.25 -10.72 4.57
CA ARG A 96 -7.66 -9.36 4.15
C ARG A 96 -6.95 -8.90 2.87
N LEU A 97 -6.89 -9.78 1.87
CA LEU A 97 -6.12 -9.60 0.62
C LEU A 97 -6.63 -8.48 -0.30
N GLY A 98 -7.73 -7.80 0.03
CA GLY A 98 -8.27 -6.64 -0.69
C GLY A 98 -8.24 -5.35 0.13
N ARG A 99 -9.33 -4.98 0.83
CA ARG A 99 -9.52 -3.61 1.40
C ARG A 99 -8.48 -3.12 2.42
N GLY A 100 -7.48 -3.93 2.77
CA GLY A 100 -6.38 -3.53 3.65
C GLY A 100 -5.02 -4.14 3.33
N SER A 101 -4.87 -4.84 2.20
CA SER A 101 -3.65 -5.61 1.87
C SER A 101 -2.61 -4.86 1.07
N GLY A 102 -3.07 -4.00 0.16
CA GLY A 102 -2.24 -3.45 -0.90
C GLY A 102 -3.01 -2.37 -1.63
N GLY A 103 -2.36 -1.23 -1.87
CA GLY A 103 -3.05 -0.08 -2.42
C GLY A 103 -2.21 1.18 -2.37
N ILE A 104 -2.85 2.29 -2.72
CA ILE A 104 -2.27 3.62 -2.62
C ILE A 104 -2.77 4.27 -1.33
N LEU A 105 -1.83 4.80 -0.56
CA LEU A 105 -2.10 5.60 0.63
C LEU A 105 -1.93 7.07 0.26
N VAL A 106 -2.93 7.88 0.59
CA VAL A 106 -2.82 9.34 0.52
C VAL A 106 -2.75 9.87 1.95
N LEU A 107 -1.64 10.54 2.24
CA LEU A 107 -1.32 11.09 3.54
C LEU A 107 -1.40 12.61 3.51
N ALA A 108 -1.81 13.23 4.60
CA ALA A 108 -1.67 14.67 4.82
C ALA A 108 -0.92 14.94 6.14
N PRO A 109 -0.29 16.11 6.30
CA PRO A 109 0.24 16.53 7.58
C PRO A 109 -0.90 16.65 8.60
N ARG A 110 -0.68 16.14 9.80
CA ARG A 110 -1.57 16.33 10.95
C ARG A 110 -1.24 17.69 11.55
N ALA A 111 -2.27 18.53 11.70
CA ALA A 111 -2.16 19.82 12.37
C ALA A 111 -1.71 19.67 13.84
#